data_AF-A0A5Y1AAG8-F1
#
_entry.id   AF-A0A5Y1AAG8-F1
#
_cell.length_a   1.000
_cell.length_b   1.000
_cell.length_c   1.000
_cell.angle_alpha   90.00
_cell.angle_beta   90.00
_cell.angle_gamma   90.00
#
_symmetry.space_group_name_H-M   'P 1'
#
loop_
_entity.id
_entity.type
_entity.pdbx_description
1 polymer ?
#
loop_
_entity_poly.entity_id
_entity_poly.type
_entity_poly.pdbx_seq_one_letter_code
_entity_poly.pdbx_strand_id
1 'polypeptide(L)'
;WSQEKLSRACRELELKHGFAPDNGCWVHAPGNRIVRKTAVERDRQNAWTRGKKQTFREYVAQTAVAGLRSEPVHDWLSLHRRLAEDGLYLSQMDGKFLVMDGWDRNREGVQLDSFGPSWCAEKLMKKMGDYTPVPKDIFSQVEAPGRYNPDFIAADVRPEKIAETESLQQYACRHPGERLPEMAREGRLENCQAIHRTLAEAGLWMRVQHGHLVICDGYDHNQTPVRADSVWSLLTLDNVNQLDGGWQPVPTDIFRQVTP
;
A
#
# COMPACT_ATOMS: atom_id res chain seq x y z
N TRP A 1 13.34 21.60 24.19
CA TRP A 1 13.65 20.98 22.89
C TRP A 1 12.41 21.07 22.01
N SER A 2 12.50 21.40 20.72
CA SER A 2 11.30 21.46 19.87
C SER A 2 10.83 20.04 19.51
N GLN A 3 9.52 19.82 19.51
CA GLN A 3 8.88 18.54 19.19
C GLN A 3 9.32 18.00 17.80
N GLU A 4 9.59 18.89 16.86
CA GLU A 4 10.11 18.53 15.53
C GLU A 4 11.53 17.94 15.56
N LYS A 5 12.43 18.46 16.41
CA LYS A 5 13.80 17.94 16.54
C LYS A 5 13.82 16.56 17.18
N LEU A 6 12.97 16.34 18.18
CA LEU A 6 12.79 15.03 18.81
C LEU A 6 12.24 14.01 17.81
N SER A 7 11.17 14.39 17.09
CA SER A 7 10.55 13.51 16.09
C SER A 7 11.53 13.11 14.98
N ARG A 8 12.38 14.03 14.50
CA ARG A 8 13.43 13.70 13.53
C ARG A 8 14.49 12.73 14.10
N ALA A 9 14.94 12.94 15.32
CA ALA A 9 15.90 12.04 15.98
C ALA A 9 15.33 10.63 16.18
N CYS A 10 14.04 10.51 16.51
CA CYS A 10 13.34 9.23 16.54
C CYS A 10 13.36 8.52 15.17
N ARG A 11 13.21 9.25 14.06
CA ARG A 11 13.32 8.66 12.71
C ARG A 11 14.74 8.21 12.38
N GLU A 12 15.77 8.91 12.85
CA GLU A 12 17.16 8.45 12.68
C GLU A 12 17.42 7.14 13.44
N LEU A 13 16.85 7.00 14.65
CA LEU A 13 16.91 5.76 15.42
C LEU A 13 16.10 4.63 14.77
N GLU A 14 14.94 4.95 14.18
CA GLU A 14 14.16 3.99 13.39
C GLU A 14 14.94 3.45 12.20
N LEU A 15 15.69 4.28 11.47
CA LEU A 15 16.54 3.78 10.38
C LEU A 15 17.60 2.80 10.89
N LYS A 16 18.16 3.10 12.07
CA LYS A 16 19.23 2.29 12.67
C LYS A 16 18.73 0.96 13.24
N HIS A 17 17.51 0.94 13.78
CA HIS A 17 17.01 -0.18 14.57
C HIS A 17 15.80 -0.89 13.94
N GLY A 18 15.11 -0.24 13.01
CA GLY A 18 14.02 -0.81 12.21
C GLY A 18 12.65 -0.82 12.87
N PHE A 19 12.41 -0.05 13.94
CA PHE A 19 11.13 0.00 14.65
C PHE A 19 10.78 1.39 15.19
N ALA A 20 9.48 1.73 15.22
CA ALA A 20 8.97 3.07 15.58
C ALA A 20 8.14 3.07 16.88
N PRO A 21 8.33 4.06 17.78
CA PRO A 21 7.49 4.24 18.98
C PRO A 21 6.30 5.19 18.76
N ASP A 22 6.29 5.99 17.69
CA ASP A 22 5.29 7.06 17.51
C ASP A 22 4.90 7.34 16.05
N ASN A 23 3.89 8.21 15.88
CA ASN A 23 3.35 8.69 14.59
C ASN A 23 3.82 10.11 14.23
N GLY A 24 5.06 10.48 14.56
CA GLY A 24 5.61 11.83 14.39
C GLY A 24 5.51 12.47 12.98
N CYS A 25 5.77 13.77 12.87
CA CYS A 25 5.59 14.59 11.65
C CYS A 25 6.60 14.30 10.51
N TRP A 26 7.48 13.31 10.69
CA TRP A 26 8.54 12.94 9.76
C TRP A 26 8.42 11.46 9.38
N VAL A 27 8.72 11.11 8.13
CA VAL A 27 8.63 9.75 7.57
C VAL A 27 9.87 9.40 6.77
N HIS A 28 10.05 8.10 6.52
CA HIS A 28 11.08 7.56 5.63
C HIS A 28 10.61 7.66 4.18
N ALA A 29 11.40 8.34 3.36
CA ALA A 29 11.26 8.38 1.90
C ALA A 29 12.29 7.43 1.24
N PRO A 30 12.08 7.05 -0.03
CA PRO A 30 13.02 6.22 -0.77
C PRO A 30 14.46 6.74 -0.68
N GLY A 31 15.41 5.82 -0.49
CA GLY A 31 16.83 6.14 -0.30
C GLY A 31 17.21 6.57 1.12
N ASN A 32 16.49 6.08 2.15
CA ASN A 32 16.75 6.36 3.58
C ASN A 32 16.73 7.86 3.94
N ARG A 33 15.90 8.64 3.24
CA ARG A 33 15.75 10.08 3.52
C ARG A 33 14.65 10.30 4.54
N ILE A 34 14.89 11.17 5.52
CA ILE A 34 13.87 11.60 6.48
C ILE A 34 13.22 12.89 5.96
N VAL A 35 11.93 12.84 5.63
CA VAL A 35 11.18 13.96 5.06
C VAL A 35 9.94 14.28 5.91
N ARG A 36 9.45 15.52 5.83
CA ARG A 36 8.24 15.93 6.54
C ARG A 36 7.03 15.28 5.88
N LYS A 37 6.11 14.75 6.69
CA LYS A 37 4.85 14.17 6.21
C LYS A 37 4.08 15.18 5.36
N THR A 38 3.78 14.80 4.13
CA THR A 38 2.92 15.54 3.22
C THR A 38 1.44 15.34 3.54
N ALA A 39 0.54 16.15 2.98
CA ALA A 39 -0.90 15.93 3.09
C ALA A 39 -1.31 14.57 2.53
N VAL A 40 -0.72 14.14 1.40
CA VAL A 40 -0.99 12.83 0.78
C VAL A 40 -0.51 11.66 1.65
N GLU A 41 0.60 11.79 2.36
CA GLU A 41 1.07 10.76 3.30
C GLU A 41 0.23 10.70 4.57
N ARG A 42 -0.27 11.86 5.04
CA ARG A 42 -1.28 11.90 6.11
C ARG A 42 -2.57 11.26 5.63
N ASP A 43 -3.03 11.56 4.41
CA ASP A 43 -4.21 10.96 3.81
C ASP A 43 -4.04 9.46 3.61
N ARG A 44 -2.84 8.96 3.25
CA ARG A 44 -2.53 7.52 3.17
C ARG A 44 -2.52 6.83 4.53
N GLN A 45 -1.96 7.48 5.56
CA GLN A 45 -2.01 6.97 6.93
C GLN A 45 -3.43 7.03 7.52
N ASN A 46 -4.23 8.00 7.06
CA ASN A 46 -5.64 8.20 7.40
C ASN A 46 -6.60 7.48 6.43
N ALA A 47 -6.06 6.70 5.49
CA ALA A 47 -6.77 5.86 4.53
C ALA A 47 -6.22 4.42 4.68
N TRP A 48 -6.70 3.54 5.56
CA TRP A 48 -8.08 3.34 6.01
C TRP A 48 -9.10 3.40 4.88
N THR A 49 -8.68 3.05 3.68
CA THR A 49 -9.51 3.07 2.49
C THR A 49 -10.53 1.94 2.49
N ARG A 50 -11.52 2.07 3.38
CA ARG A 50 -12.92 1.62 3.32
C ARG A 50 -13.27 1.01 1.98
N GLY A 51 -13.01 -0.28 1.76
CA GLY A 51 -13.40 -0.97 0.54
C GLY A 51 -13.29 -0.07 -0.69
N LYS A 52 -12.21 0.75 -0.75
CA LYS A 52 -12.28 1.98 -1.55
C LYS A 52 -12.28 1.48 -2.97
N LYS A 53 -13.40 1.72 -3.61
CA LYS A 53 -13.55 1.58 -5.04
C LYS A 53 -12.39 2.31 -5.67
N GLN A 54 -11.49 1.54 -6.30
CA GLN A 54 -10.36 2.08 -7.03
C GLN A 54 -10.91 3.17 -7.94
N THR A 55 -10.34 4.37 -7.90
CA THR A 55 -10.77 5.40 -8.86
C THR A 55 -10.18 5.09 -10.23
N PHE A 56 -10.81 5.58 -11.30
CA PHE A 56 -10.31 5.40 -12.65
C PHE A 56 -8.88 5.95 -12.83
N ARG A 57 -8.57 7.10 -12.20
CA ARG A 57 -7.21 7.66 -12.16
C ARG A 57 -6.20 6.73 -11.48
N GLU A 58 -6.58 6.07 -10.39
CA GLU A 58 -5.72 5.10 -9.69
C GLU A 58 -5.51 3.84 -10.53
N TYR A 59 -6.55 3.34 -11.21
CA TYR A 59 -6.42 2.24 -12.16
C TYR A 59 -5.41 2.55 -13.27
N VAL A 60 -5.56 3.70 -13.93
CA VAL A 60 -4.64 4.16 -15.00
C VAL A 60 -3.20 4.31 -14.49
N ALA A 61 -3.01 4.81 -13.26
CA ALA A 61 -1.69 4.94 -12.65
C ALA A 61 -1.02 3.59 -12.41
N GLN A 62 -1.78 2.61 -11.91
CA GLN A 62 -1.27 1.30 -11.48
C GLN A 62 -1.08 0.30 -12.63
N THR A 63 -1.83 0.48 -13.73
CA THR A 63 -1.77 -0.37 -14.92
C THR A 63 -0.91 0.31 -15.99
N ALA A 64 -1.53 1.13 -16.84
CA ALA A 64 -0.92 1.78 -17.98
C ALA A 64 0.37 2.55 -17.64
N VAL A 65 0.32 3.48 -16.68
CA VAL A 65 1.47 4.36 -16.40
C VAL A 65 2.62 3.60 -15.75
N ALA A 66 2.32 2.68 -14.83
CA ALA A 66 3.35 1.86 -14.19
C ALA A 66 4.00 0.92 -15.21
N GLY A 67 3.20 0.22 -16.03
CA GLY A 67 3.69 -0.67 -17.08
C GLY A 67 4.55 0.05 -18.12
N LEU A 68 4.16 1.25 -18.55
CA LEU A 68 4.96 2.04 -19.49
C LEU A 68 6.24 2.64 -18.88
N ARG A 69 6.33 2.75 -17.54
CA ARG A 69 7.57 3.14 -16.86
C ARG A 69 8.55 1.98 -16.77
N SER A 70 8.06 0.76 -16.54
CA SER A 70 8.90 -0.44 -16.54
C SER A 70 9.33 -0.83 -17.95
N GLU A 71 8.41 -0.77 -18.92
CA GLU A 71 8.62 -1.18 -20.30
C GLU A 71 8.19 -0.05 -21.26
N PRO A 72 9.05 0.95 -21.48
CA PRO A 72 8.73 2.09 -22.32
C PRO A 72 8.60 1.69 -23.79
N VAL A 73 7.58 2.24 -24.45
CA VAL A 73 7.39 2.13 -25.89
C VAL A 73 7.91 3.38 -26.62
N HIS A 74 8.12 3.23 -27.93
CA HIS A 74 8.78 4.24 -28.77
C HIS A 74 7.98 4.66 -30.01
N ASP A 75 6.81 4.05 -30.24
CA ASP A 75 5.90 4.40 -31.32
C ASP A 75 4.44 4.44 -30.83
N TRP A 76 3.59 5.14 -31.56
CA TRP A 76 2.19 5.35 -31.21
C TRP A 76 1.38 4.06 -31.19
N LEU A 77 1.61 3.12 -32.12
CA LEU A 77 0.84 1.89 -32.18
C LEU A 77 1.12 0.99 -30.97
N SER A 78 2.39 0.86 -30.58
CA SER A 78 2.78 0.13 -29.37
C SER A 78 2.22 0.78 -28.10
N LEU A 79 2.16 2.12 -28.03
CA LEU A 79 1.49 2.81 -26.92
C LEU A 79 -0.01 2.51 -26.87
N HIS A 80 -0.69 2.59 -28.01
CA HIS A 80 -2.12 2.29 -28.10
C HIS A 80 -2.41 0.84 -27.72
N ARG A 81 -1.58 -0.12 -28.14
CA ARG A 81 -1.71 -1.54 -27.76
C ARG A 81 -1.52 -1.74 -26.27
N ARG A 82 -0.49 -1.12 -25.67
CA ARG A 82 -0.26 -1.19 -24.23
C ARG A 82 -1.44 -0.65 -23.43
N LEU A 83 -2.03 0.47 -23.85
CA LEU A 83 -3.25 0.99 -23.22
C LEU A 83 -4.43 0.03 -23.41
N ALA A 84 -4.57 -0.56 -24.59
CA ALA A 84 -5.66 -1.48 -24.90
C ALA A 84 -5.58 -2.79 -24.11
N GLU A 85 -4.38 -3.27 -23.77
CA GLU A 85 -4.18 -4.40 -22.84
C GLU A 85 -4.86 -4.16 -21.49
N ASP A 86 -4.97 -2.90 -21.05
CA ASP A 86 -5.66 -2.52 -19.81
C ASP A 86 -7.11 -2.04 -20.04
N GLY A 87 -7.64 -2.14 -21.26
CA GLY A 87 -8.97 -1.66 -21.61
C GLY A 87 -9.07 -0.15 -21.79
N LEU A 88 -7.93 0.51 -22.00
CA LEU A 88 -7.81 1.97 -22.09
C LEU A 88 -7.49 2.39 -23.53
N TYR A 89 -7.79 3.64 -23.88
CA TYR A 89 -7.33 4.22 -25.13
C TYR A 89 -6.97 5.69 -24.97
N LEU A 90 -6.15 6.20 -25.89
CA LEU A 90 -5.75 7.60 -25.89
C LEU A 90 -6.71 8.43 -26.75
N SER A 91 -7.12 9.57 -26.23
CA SER A 91 -7.83 10.61 -26.97
C SER A 91 -7.05 11.92 -26.91
N GLN A 92 -7.12 12.73 -27.96
CA GLN A 92 -6.54 14.07 -27.97
C GLN A 92 -7.68 15.10 -27.90
N MET A 93 -7.65 15.96 -26.88
CA MET A 93 -8.58 17.08 -26.74
C MET A 93 -7.80 18.32 -26.28
N ASP A 94 -8.03 19.45 -26.94
CA ASP A 94 -7.39 20.75 -26.64
C ASP A 94 -5.85 20.67 -26.52
N GLY A 95 -5.22 19.89 -27.41
CA GLY A 95 -3.76 19.72 -27.42
C GLY A 95 -3.20 18.86 -26.29
N LYS A 96 -4.07 18.27 -25.45
CA LYS A 96 -3.71 17.35 -24.37
C LYS A 96 -4.12 15.92 -24.71
N PHE A 97 -3.41 14.97 -24.13
CA PHE A 97 -3.78 13.57 -24.20
C PHE A 97 -4.57 13.15 -22.96
N LEU A 98 -5.72 12.53 -23.18
CA LEU A 98 -6.56 11.93 -22.16
C LEU A 98 -6.55 10.42 -22.33
N VAL A 99 -6.40 9.71 -21.22
CA VAL A 99 -6.62 8.28 -21.13
C VAL A 99 -8.11 8.06 -20.85
N MET A 100 -8.75 7.30 -21.74
CA MET A 100 -10.18 7.04 -21.75
C MET A 100 -10.47 5.58 -21.43
N ASP A 101 -11.65 5.31 -20.87
CA ASP A 101 -12.16 3.96 -20.61
C ASP A 101 -12.79 3.40 -21.89
N GLY A 102 -12.27 2.27 -22.40
CA GLY A 102 -12.79 1.61 -23.59
C GLY A 102 -14.20 1.05 -23.44
N TRP A 103 -14.65 0.83 -22.20
CA TRP A 103 -15.90 0.15 -21.87
C TRP A 103 -16.99 1.08 -21.34
N ASP A 104 -16.63 2.30 -20.92
CA ASP A 104 -17.55 3.32 -20.43
C ASP A 104 -17.27 4.67 -21.10
N ARG A 105 -17.96 4.94 -22.21
CA ARG A 105 -17.78 6.16 -23.00
C ARG A 105 -18.23 7.44 -22.31
N ASN A 106 -19.02 7.32 -21.23
CA ASN A 106 -19.47 8.47 -20.45
C ASN A 106 -18.49 8.83 -19.34
N ARG A 107 -17.48 7.99 -19.08
CA ARG A 107 -16.47 8.24 -18.06
C ARG A 107 -15.55 9.38 -18.49
N GLU A 108 -15.32 10.30 -17.56
CA GLU A 108 -14.38 11.39 -17.77
C GLU A 108 -12.94 10.85 -17.93
N GLY A 109 -12.27 11.32 -18.97
CA GLY A 109 -10.88 10.94 -19.25
C GLY A 109 -9.90 11.53 -18.25
N VAL A 110 -8.79 10.83 -18.03
CA VAL A 110 -7.72 11.31 -17.15
C VAL A 110 -6.62 11.93 -18.00
N GLN A 111 -6.26 13.18 -17.72
CA GLN A 111 -5.15 13.85 -18.41
C GLN A 111 -3.84 13.10 -18.14
N LEU A 112 -3.15 12.67 -19.21
CA LEU A 112 -1.97 11.82 -19.11
C LEU A 112 -0.76 12.57 -18.50
N ASP A 113 -0.65 13.88 -18.75
CA ASP A 113 0.38 14.75 -18.19
C ASP A 113 0.31 14.91 -16.65
N SER A 114 -0.85 14.65 -16.06
CA SER A 114 -1.05 14.67 -14.62
C SER A 114 -0.29 13.56 -13.87
N PHE A 115 0.28 12.59 -14.58
CA PHE A 115 1.16 11.54 -14.04
C PHE A 115 2.66 11.88 -14.15
N GLY A 116 2.99 13.07 -14.65
CA GLY A 116 4.34 13.62 -14.67
C GLY A 116 4.65 14.37 -15.97
N PRO A 117 5.63 15.28 -15.95
CA PRO A 117 5.91 16.17 -17.07
C PRO A 117 6.46 15.45 -18.30
N SER A 118 6.86 14.18 -18.20
CA SER A 118 7.29 13.34 -19.34
C SER A 118 6.13 12.93 -20.25
N TRP A 119 4.90 13.03 -19.76
CA TRP A 119 3.68 12.54 -20.39
C TRP A 119 2.89 13.63 -21.14
N CYS A 120 3.41 14.86 -21.21
CA CYS A 120 2.76 15.92 -21.98
C CYS A 120 2.86 15.67 -23.49
N ALA A 121 1.90 16.21 -24.23
CA ALA A 121 1.77 15.94 -25.66
C ALA A 121 3.03 16.30 -26.45
N GLU A 122 3.62 17.46 -26.17
CA GLU A 122 4.87 17.91 -26.80
C GLU A 122 6.01 16.90 -26.66
N LYS A 123 6.22 16.36 -25.45
CA LYS A 123 7.30 15.40 -25.21
C LYS A 123 7.03 14.03 -25.81
N LEU A 124 5.78 13.59 -25.79
CA LEU A 124 5.39 12.33 -26.43
C LEU A 124 5.56 12.42 -27.95
N MET A 125 5.11 13.51 -28.57
CA MET A 125 5.31 13.76 -30.00
C MET A 125 6.79 13.91 -30.37
N LYS A 126 7.59 14.57 -29.52
CA LYS A 126 9.04 14.61 -29.73
C LYS A 126 9.70 13.24 -29.65
N LYS A 127 9.16 12.33 -28.83
CA LYS A 127 9.70 10.97 -28.63
C LYS A 127 9.25 9.99 -29.72
N MET A 128 7.99 10.06 -30.14
CA MET A 128 7.33 9.06 -30.99
C MET A 128 6.99 9.57 -32.40
N GLY A 129 7.27 10.84 -32.69
CA GLY A 129 6.88 11.51 -33.93
C GLY A 129 5.46 12.08 -33.87
N ASP A 130 4.95 12.51 -35.03
CA ASP A 130 3.62 13.08 -35.14
C ASP A 130 2.53 12.13 -34.64
N TYR A 131 1.56 12.69 -33.91
CA TYR A 131 0.52 11.91 -33.27
C TYR A 131 -0.29 11.10 -34.30
N THR A 132 -0.31 9.78 -34.10
CA THR A 132 -1.18 8.87 -34.87
C THR A 132 -2.40 8.51 -34.01
N PRO A 133 -3.63 8.78 -34.47
CA PRO A 133 -4.85 8.42 -33.74
C PRO A 133 -4.97 6.92 -33.46
N VAL A 134 -5.69 6.59 -32.38
CA VAL A 134 -5.94 5.20 -32.02
C VAL A 134 -6.68 4.44 -33.15
N PRO A 135 -6.21 3.25 -33.57
CA PRO A 135 -6.94 2.41 -34.52
C PRO A 135 -8.32 2.01 -34.01
N LYS A 136 -9.32 1.93 -34.90
CA LYS A 136 -10.71 1.57 -34.52
C LYS A 136 -10.83 0.15 -33.98
N ASP A 137 -9.93 -0.73 -34.40
CA ASP A 137 -9.85 -2.14 -34.06
C ASP A 137 -8.84 -2.42 -32.94
N ILE A 138 -8.35 -1.40 -32.22
CA ILE A 138 -7.24 -1.57 -31.27
C ILE A 138 -7.49 -2.65 -30.21
N PHE A 139 -8.71 -2.76 -29.69
CA PHE A 139 -9.08 -3.78 -28.70
C PHE A 139 -9.16 -5.19 -29.29
N SER A 140 -9.27 -5.32 -30.62
CA SER A 140 -9.19 -6.62 -31.31
C SER A 140 -7.75 -7.02 -31.66
N GLN A 141 -6.78 -6.10 -31.47
CA GLN A 141 -5.35 -6.37 -31.71
C GLN A 141 -4.62 -6.90 -30.46
N VAL A 142 -5.29 -6.99 -29.31
CA VAL A 142 -4.72 -7.49 -28.05
C VAL A 142 -5.45 -8.76 -27.61
N GLU A 143 -4.73 -9.69 -27.00
CA GLU A 143 -5.24 -11.04 -26.69
C GLU A 143 -6.38 -11.03 -25.66
N ALA A 144 -6.23 -10.26 -24.59
CA ALA A 144 -7.21 -10.12 -23.53
C ALA A 144 -7.23 -8.67 -23.02
N PRO A 145 -8.04 -7.78 -23.63
CA PRO A 145 -8.16 -6.41 -23.15
C PRO A 145 -8.74 -6.38 -21.73
N GLY A 146 -8.06 -5.69 -20.83
CA GLY A 146 -8.49 -5.45 -19.47
C GLY A 146 -9.78 -4.64 -19.41
N ARG A 147 -10.37 -4.55 -18.22
CA ARG A 147 -11.58 -3.77 -17.98
C ARG A 147 -11.53 -3.18 -16.58
N TYR A 148 -11.56 -1.86 -16.51
CA TYR A 148 -11.71 -1.17 -15.24
C TYR A 148 -13.05 -1.55 -14.60
N ASN A 149 -12.99 -2.00 -13.34
CA ASN A 149 -14.15 -2.32 -12.54
C ASN A 149 -14.30 -1.27 -11.43
N PRO A 150 -15.31 -0.38 -11.48
CA PRO A 150 -15.51 0.61 -10.44
C PRO A 150 -15.88 0.00 -9.09
N ASP A 151 -16.33 -1.25 -9.04
CA ASP A 151 -16.61 -1.97 -7.79
C ASP A 151 -15.39 -2.72 -7.26
N PHE A 152 -14.24 -2.66 -7.96
CA PHE A 152 -13.00 -3.25 -7.48
C PHE A 152 -12.52 -2.55 -6.20
N ILE A 153 -12.40 -3.34 -5.14
CA ILE A 153 -11.87 -2.90 -3.86
C ILE A 153 -10.35 -3.02 -3.93
N ALA A 154 -9.66 -1.88 -4.00
CA ALA A 154 -8.20 -1.84 -4.14
C ALA A 154 -7.42 -2.19 -2.86
N ALA A 155 -8.11 -2.28 -1.71
CA ALA A 155 -7.51 -2.63 -0.43
C ALA A 155 -8.54 -3.35 0.45
N ASP A 156 -8.13 -4.46 1.07
CA ASP A 156 -8.95 -5.18 2.04
C ASP A 156 -9.42 -4.25 3.18
N VAL A 157 -10.61 -4.50 3.71
CA VAL A 157 -11.19 -3.68 4.78
C VAL A 157 -10.66 -4.16 6.13
N ARG A 158 -10.07 -3.25 6.91
CA ARG A 158 -9.67 -3.54 8.30
C ARG A 158 -10.90 -3.70 9.21
N PRO A 159 -10.88 -4.64 10.18
CA PRO A 159 -11.88 -4.81 11.23
C PRO A 159 -12.26 -3.53 11.99
N GLU A 160 -11.27 -2.74 12.42
CA GLU A 160 -11.47 -1.57 13.28
C GLU A 160 -10.76 -0.30 12.81
N LYS A 161 -11.31 0.82 13.25
CA LYS A 161 -10.93 2.18 12.92
C LYS A 161 -9.80 2.76 13.83
N ILE A 162 -8.53 2.82 13.37
CA ILE A 162 -7.39 3.50 14.05
C ILE A 162 -7.39 5.03 13.90
N ALA A 163 -7.93 5.80 14.85
CA ALA A 163 -8.01 7.26 14.76
C ALA A 163 -6.74 7.93 14.17
N GLU A 164 -6.87 9.02 13.39
CA GLU A 164 -5.73 9.70 12.74
C GLU A 164 -4.61 10.13 13.71
N THR A 165 -4.97 10.29 14.99
CA THR A 165 -4.06 10.65 16.08
C THR A 165 -3.40 9.46 16.77
N GLU A 166 -3.88 8.24 16.51
CA GLU A 166 -3.41 7.00 17.15
C GLU A 166 -2.23 6.41 16.36
N SER A 167 -1.12 6.13 17.06
CA SER A 167 0.03 5.44 16.48
C SER A 167 -0.17 3.93 16.38
N LEU A 168 0.57 3.26 15.48
CA LEU A 168 0.58 1.79 15.44
C LEU A 168 0.95 1.19 16.79
N GLN A 169 1.86 1.83 17.53
CA GLN A 169 2.23 1.43 18.89
C GLN A 169 1.03 1.55 19.85
N GLN A 170 0.31 2.67 19.84
CA GLN A 170 -0.86 2.87 20.70
C GLN A 170 -1.97 1.86 20.36
N TYR A 171 -2.24 1.67 19.07
CA TYR A 171 -3.21 0.69 18.59
C TYR A 171 -2.84 -0.74 19.00
N ALA A 172 -1.58 -1.14 18.79
CA ALA A 172 -1.10 -2.45 19.19
C ALA A 172 -1.12 -2.64 20.72
N CYS A 173 -0.83 -1.60 21.51
CA CYS A 173 -1.01 -1.69 22.97
C CYS A 173 -2.47 -1.86 23.38
N ARG A 174 -3.42 -1.25 22.66
CA ARG A 174 -4.84 -1.29 22.97
C ARG A 174 -5.50 -2.63 22.60
N HIS A 175 -5.18 -3.20 21.45
CA HIS A 175 -5.87 -4.39 20.93
C HIS A 175 -5.22 -5.71 21.36
N PRO A 176 -4.05 -6.10 20.83
CA PRO A 176 -3.39 -7.31 21.28
C PRO A 176 -2.77 -7.17 22.66
N GLY A 177 -2.43 -5.96 23.11
CA GLY A 177 -1.79 -5.71 24.41
C GLY A 177 -2.63 -6.07 25.63
N GLU A 178 -3.96 -6.11 25.54
CA GLU A 178 -4.84 -6.61 26.62
C GLU A 178 -5.23 -8.08 26.40
N ARG A 179 -5.55 -8.45 25.15
CA ARG A 179 -6.08 -9.76 24.80
C ARG A 179 -5.05 -10.89 24.88
N LEU A 180 -3.79 -10.64 24.49
CA LEU A 180 -2.74 -11.65 24.59
C LEU A 180 -2.39 -11.98 26.06
N PRO A 181 -2.19 -11.02 26.97
CA PRO A 181 -1.99 -11.33 28.39
C PRO A 181 -3.17 -12.06 29.04
N GLU A 182 -4.40 -11.75 28.65
CA GLU A 182 -5.59 -12.46 29.12
C GLU A 182 -5.58 -13.93 28.68
N MET A 183 -5.37 -14.18 27.38
CA MET A 183 -5.24 -15.54 26.85
C MET A 183 -4.08 -16.30 27.50
N ALA A 184 -2.96 -15.63 27.80
CA ALA A 184 -1.84 -16.23 28.53
C ALA A 184 -2.26 -16.70 29.93
N ARG A 185 -2.99 -15.84 30.66
CA ARG A 185 -3.48 -16.12 32.02
C ARG A 185 -4.50 -17.25 32.03
N GLU A 186 -5.32 -17.36 30.99
CA GLU A 186 -6.31 -18.43 30.79
C GLU A 186 -5.69 -19.74 30.27
N GLY A 187 -4.39 -19.77 29.97
CA GLY A 187 -3.72 -20.94 29.39
C GLY A 187 -4.11 -21.23 27.94
N ARG A 188 -4.66 -20.24 27.22
CA ARG A 188 -5.14 -20.37 25.82
C ARG A 188 -4.11 -19.99 24.77
N LEU A 189 -2.95 -19.50 25.17
CA LEU A 189 -1.79 -19.28 24.28
C LEU A 189 -0.93 -20.53 24.22
N GLU A 190 -1.41 -21.54 23.50
CA GLU A 190 -0.72 -22.84 23.39
C GLU A 190 0.34 -22.87 22.29
N ASN A 191 0.14 -22.11 21.21
CA ASN A 191 1.00 -22.11 20.03
C ASN A 191 1.07 -20.75 19.33
N CYS A 192 2.03 -20.60 18.42
CA CYS A 192 2.25 -19.37 17.65
C CYS A 192 1.05 -18.98 16.77
N GLN A 193 0.30 -19.96 16.26
CA GLN A 193 -0.89 -19.73 15.43
C GLN A 193 -1.99 -18.96 16.17
N ALA A 194 -2.16 -19.21 17.48
CA ALA A 194 -3.11 -18.47 18.31
C ALA A 194 -2.75 -16.98 18.40
N ILE A 195 -1.46 -16.65 18.53
CA ILE A 195 -0.97 -15.27 18.54
C ILE A 195 -1.24 -14.61 17.19
N HIS A 196 -0.89 -15.28 16.09
CA HIS A 196 -1.11 -14.75 14.73
C HIS A 196 -2.57 -14.46 14.46
N ARG A 197 -3.49 -15.34 14.89
CA ARG A 197 -4.93 -15.12 14.75
C ARG A 197 -5.40 -13.89 15.53
N THR A 198 -4.99 -13.76 16.80
CA THR A 198 -5.36 -12.60 17.63
C THR A 198 -4.84 -11.29 17.05
N LEU A 199 -3.62 -11.28 16.50
CA LEU A 199 -3.10 -10.12 15.78
C LEU A 199 -3.88 -9.83 14.51
N ALA A 200 -4.20 -10.86 13.72
CA ALA A 200 -4.92 -10.71 12.46
C ALA A 200 -6.34 -10.20 12.65
N GLU A 201 -7.04 -10.59 13.73
CA GLU A 201 -8.34 -10.02 14.13
C GLU A 201 -8.28 -8.51 14.41
N ALA A 202 -7.10 -7.98 14.78
CA ALA A 202 -6.86 -6.54 14.91
C ALA A 202 -6.27 -5.93 13.62
N GLY A 203 -6.18 -6.69 12.54
CA GLY A 203 -5.55 -6.24 11.29
C GLY A 203 -4.04 -6.05 11.38
N LEU A 204 -3.39 -6.74 12.31
CA LEU A 204 -1.96 -6.74 12.56
C LEU A 204 -1.36 -8.09 12.20
N TRP A 205 -0.06 -8.13 11.95
CA TRP A 205 0.68 -9.38 11.81
C TRP A 205 2.06 -9.25 12.43
N MET A 206 2.74 -10.37 12.63
CA MET A 206 4.06 -10.38 13.26
C MET A 206 5.11 -11.02 12.34
N ARG A 207 6.34 -10.51 12.41
CA ARG A 207 7.49 -11.12 11.74
C ARG A 207 8.76 -10.98 12.58
N VAL A 208 9.79 -11.74 12.19
CA VAL A 208 11.14 -11.54 12.73
C VAL A 208 11.85 -10.46 11.91
N GLN A 209 12.41 -9.47 12.59
CA GLN A 209 13.24 -8.43 12.00
C GLN A 209 14.41 -8.11 12.94
N HIS A 210 15.64 -8.17 12.42
CA HIS A 210 16.87 -7.95 13.20
C HIS A 210 16.95 -8.79 14.50
N GLY A 211 16.47 -10.03 14.49
CA GLY A 211 16.49 -10.92 15.68
C GLY A 211 15.41 -10.62 16.72
N HIS A 212 14.49 -9.70 16.45
CA HIS A 212 13.36 -9.38 17.31
C HIS A 212 12.03 -9.67 16.62
N LEU A 213 11.01 -9.97 17.42
CA LEU A 213 9.64 -9.96 16.93
C LEU A 213 9.18 -8.51 16.76
N VAL A 214 8.56 -8.23 15.61
CA VAL A 214 7.95 -6.94 15.30
C VAL A 214 6.52 -7.13 14.84
N ILE A 215 5.64 -6.25 15.32
CA ILE A 215 4.25 -6.14 14.89
C ILE A 215 4.19 -5.16 13.73
N CYS A 216 3.58 -5.61 12.64
CA CYS A 216 3.40 -4.89 11.41
C CYS A 216 1.92 -4.62 11.17
N ASP A 217 1.67 -3.54 10.46
CA ASP A 217 0.35 -3.26 9.91
C ASP A 217 0.08 -4.24 8.75
N GLY A 218 -1.08 -4.92 8.77
CA GLY A 218 -1.51 -5.85 7.72
C GLY A 218 -1.93 -5.18 6.41
N TYR A 219 -2.20 -3.87 6.44
CA TYR A 219 -2.82 -3.10 5.36
C TYR A 219 -1.97 -1.91 4.89
N ASP A 220 -1.01 -1.43 5.70
CA ASP A 220 0.01 -0.46 5.28
C ASP A 220 1.44 -1.01 5.43
N HIS A 221 1.96 -1.58 4.35
CA HIS A 221 3.32 -2.14 4.32
C HIS A 221 4.43 -1.09 4.37
N ASN A 222 4.12 0.21 4.22
CA ASN A 222 5.11 1.28 4.34
C ASN A 222 5.25 1.76 5.78
N GLN A 223 4.35 1.36 6.68
CA GLN A 223 4.43 1.74 8.08
C GLN A 223 5.61 1.03 8.75
N THR A 224 6.44 1.80 9.46
CA THR A 224 7.54 1.24 10.25
C THR A 224 6.96 0.30 11.32
N PRO A 225 7.44 -0.95 11.41
CA PRO A 225 6.97 -1.91 12.41
C PRO A 225 7.20 -1.45 13.85
N VAL A 226 6.46 -2.03 14.78
CA VAL A 226 6.58 -1.81 16.22
C VAL A 226 7.26 -3.02 16.86
N ARG A 227 8.10 -2.82 17.88
CA ARG A 227 8.73 -3.94 18.59
C ARG A 227 7.68 -4.69 19.40
N ALA A 228 7.59 -6.01 19.24
CA ALA A 228 6.50 -6.78 19.85
C ALA A 228 6.57 -6.76 21.39
N ASP A 229 7.78 -6.79 21.95
CA ASP A 229 8.06 -6.70 23.38
C ASP A 229 7.78 -5.31 24.00
N SER A 230 7.64 -4.25 23.19
CA SER A 230 7.17 -2.94 23.67
C SER A 230 5.65 -2.88 23.81
N VAL A 231 4.93 -3.76 23.11
CA VAL A 231 3.48 -3.91 23.20
C VAL A 231 3.13 -4.84 24.37
N TRP A 232 3.82 -5.97 24.46
CA TRP A 232 3.70 -6.88 25.60
C TRP A 232 5.06 -7.53 25.87
N SER A 233 5.62 -7.34 27.07
CA SER A 233 6.99 -7.74 27.41
C SER A 233 7.30 -9.23 27.27
N LEU A 234 6.28 -10.10 27.26
CA LEU A 234 6.45 -11.53 27.05
C LEU A 234 6.40 -11.94 25.56
N LEU A 235 6.08 -11.02 24.66
CA LEU A 235 6.04 -11.27 23.22
C LEU A 235 7.45 -11.17 22.60
N THR A 236 8.34 -12.03 23.10
CA THR A 236 9.73 -12.15 22.63
C THR A 236 9.89 -13.42 21.78
N LEU A 237 10.90 -13.43 20.91
CA LEU A 237 11.17 -14.60 20.07
C LEU A 237 11.48 -15.84 20.93
N ASP A 238 12.21 -15.67 22.03
CA ASP A 238 12.55 -16.75 22.96
C ASP A 238 11.31 -17.37 23.62
N ASN A 239 10.36 -16.52 24.05
CA ASN A 239 9.13 -17.01 24.67
C ASN A 239 8.22 -17.68 23.64
N VAL A 240 8.11 -17.13 22.42
CA VAL A 240 7.31 -17.75 21.35
C VAL A 240 7.92 -19.09 20.91
N ASN A 241 9.25 -19.23 20.95
CA ASN A 241 9.92 -20.50 20.68
C ASN A 241 9.69 -21.57 21.76
N GLN A 242 9.26 -21.19 22.96
CA GLN A 242 8.89 -22.13 24.02
C GLN A 242 7.45 -22.64 23.90
N LEU A 243 6.63 -22.03 23.04
CA LEU A 243 5.28 -22.51 22.76
C LEU A 243 5.32 -23.80 21.93
N ASP A 244 4.20 -24.53 21.90
CA ASP A 244 4.11 -25.74 21.10
C ASP A 244 4.33 -25.42 19.61
N GLY A 245 5.24 -26.17 18.98
CA GLY A 245 5.68 -25.94 17.60
C GLY A 245 6.60 -24.73 17.37
N GLY A 246 6.93 -23.95 18.40
CA GLY A 246 7.84 -22.79 18.35
C GLY A 246 7.36 -21.64 17.44
N TRP A 247 8.28 -20.74 17.07
CA TRP A 247 7.98 -19.69 16.08
C TRP A 247 7.66 -20.28 14.71
N GLN A 248 6.55 -19.83 14.13
CA GLN A 248 6.17 -20.13 12.75
C GLN A 248 5.83 -18.83 12.01
N PRO A 249 6.16 -18.72 10.71
CA PRO A 249 5.80 -17.56 9.92
C PRO A 249 4.27 -17.43 9.82
N VAL A 250 3.79 -16.18 9.70
CA VAL A 250 2.37 -15.89 9.53
C VAL A 250 1.86 -16.55 8.23
N PRO A 251 0.73 -17.28 8.25
CA PRO A 251 0.12 -17.83 7.05
C PRO A 251 -0.29 -16.73 6.05
N THR A 252 -0.08 -16.98 4.76
CA THR A 252 -0.35 -15.99 3.68
C THR A 252 -1.82 -15.61 3.55
N ASP A 253 -2.72 -16.45 4.07
CA ASP A 253 -4.17 -16.27 4.03
C ASP A 253 -4.78 -15.91 5.39
N ILE A 254 -3.96 -15.57 6.41
CA ILE A 254 -4.43 -15.33 7.78
C ILE A 254 -5.56 -14.29 7.87
N PHE A 255 -5.47 -13.22 7.06
CA PHE A 255 -6.48 -12.15 7.02
C PHE A 255 -7.79 -12.57 6.35
N ARG A 256 -7.80 -13.69 5.61
CA ARG A 256 -9.02 -14.31 5.06
C ARG A 256 -9.66 -15.31 6.04
N GLN A 257 -8.88 -15.77 7.03
CA GLN A 257 -9.34 -16.74 8.03
C GLN A 257 -10.00 -16.08 9.25
N VAL A 258 -9.85 -14.76 9.41
CA VAL A 258 -10.43 -13.99 10.50
C VAL A 258 -11.57 -13.12 9.98
N THR A 259 -12.63 -12.99 10.77
CA THR A 259 -13.75 -12.11 10.43
C THR A 259 -13.33 -10.65 10.61
N PRO A 260 -13.66 -9.74 9.68
CA PRO A 260 -13.56 -8.31 9.92
C PRO A 260 -14.51 -7.84 11.03
#